data_AF-A0AAU2VUR4-F1
#
_entry.id   AF-A0AAU2VUR4-F1
#
_cell.length_a   1.000
_cell.length_b   1.000
_cell.length_c   1.000
_cell.angle_alpha   90.00
_cell.angle_beta   90.00
_cell.angle_gamma   90.00
#
_symmetry.space_group_name_H-M   'P 1'
#
loop_
_entity.id
_entity.type
_entity.pdbx_description
1 polymer ?
#
loop_
_entity_poly.entity_id
_entity_poly.type
_entity_poly.pdbx_seq_one_letter_code
_entity_poly.pdbx_strand_id
1 'polypeptide(L)'
;MSGTVDRWTTALRRAWKDGTLWPWCLAAVAAVCGYAVATVFHPGYLSADSNTQLWQALGDEPVNDWHPPVLALLWRVLIRLTGDFSAMAALQAAVLWGALWVLARLVWKRSGSRALSLAVLAVGLAPHIVNFTGVVWKDVHLAYALLAVLAIALTVRELPRDRVVSRWALLVSGLLFLAYAALVRKNGVPAVIPVFALLVTAAWPAPGRRRWLAATGVLAAVVIGCGAGVSAATTPLATRVYAVIPVDDLAHVLTPDQMRSAAEQAHAGRDLRDRLVATAADCQKRNIASDAYLQCFPHTQPFDVTYLDQHADVIVRMWAQQMPRHWKGYAEYRGRVFTKLLFQSNQTFWNGTHANAGARLHPLVRKQPLNDTLRFALQNYVTGFTRDLPMLFQGWFWLAVSLVLVLRRRWAGPYSREIRLLGASSLLYILAYLPTAPESNYRYVYWPALSGTVALTLVATGFVTRRRAAADHLAAGLPAAHRPAGVRDDRLVVPPAGRAPDAAPAGPREDAGAAGAAL
;
A
#
# COMPACT_ATOMS: atom_id res chain seq x y z
N MET A 1 -21.53 -11.55 51.22
CA MET A 1 -21.45 -10.79 49.95
C MET A 1 -20.41 -9.65 49.95
N SER A 2 -19.99 -9.10 51.11
CA SER A 2 -18.94 -8.07 51.20
C SER A 2 -17.52 -8.56 50.83
N GLY A 3 -17.11 -9.76 51.27
CA GLY A 3 -15.75 -10.28 51.03
C GLY A 3 -15.39 -10.67 49.59
N THR A 4 -16.39 -10.88 48.71
CA THR A 4 -16.16 -11.14 47.28
C THR A 4 -15.86 -9.85 46.53
N VAL A 5 -16.63 -8.78 46.78
CA VAL A 5 -16.42 -7.46 46.14
C VAL A 5 -15.01 -6.92 46.42
N ASP A 6 -14.51 -7.11 47.64
CA ASP A 6 -13.19 -6.61 48.05
C ASP A 6 -12.03 -7.40 47.43
N ARG A 7 -12.23 -8.69 47.14
CA ARG A 7 -11.25 -9.50 46.40
C ARG A 7 -11.17 -9.10 44.93
N TRP A 8 -12.30 -8.83 44.29
CA TRP A 8 -12.35 -8.37 42.89
C TRP A 8 -11.70 -7.00 42.71
N THR A 9 -11.99 -6.04 43.60
CA THR A 9 -11.36 -4.71 43.57
C THR A 9 -9.84 -4.79 43.78
N THR A 10 -9.38 -5.65 44.68
CA THR A 10 -7.95 -5.85 44.94
C THR A 10 -7.22 -6.53 43.78
N ALA A 11 -7.85 -7.52 43.14
CA ALA A 11 -7.31 -8.19 41.96
C ALA A 11 -7.23 -7.24 40.75
N LEU A 12 -8.27 -6.42 40.52
CA LEU A 12 -8.28 -5.41 39.46
C LEU A 12 -7.22 -4.32 39.69
N ARG A 13 -7.06 -3.84 40.94
CA ARG A 13 -6.00 -2.87 41.28
C ARG A 13 -4.60 -3.44 41.05
N ARG A 14 -4.36 -4.71 41.37
CA ARG A 14 -3.08 -5.38 41.07
C ARG A 14 -2.87 -5.52 39.57
N ALA A 15 -3.84 -6.05 38.83
CA ALA A 15 -3.77 -6.21 37.38
C ALA A 15 -3.56 -4.86 36.63
N TRP A 16 -4.10 -3.76 37.17
CA TRP A 16 -3.84 -2.41 36.66
C TRP A 16 -2.42 -1.92 36.95
N LYS A 17 -1.91 -2.15 38.17
CA LYS A 17 -0.53 -1.82 38.57
C LYS A 17 0.49 -2.63 37.77
N ASP A 18 0.22 -3.90 37.56
CA ASP A 18 1.07 -4.84 36.82
C ASP A 18 0.94 -4.69 35.30
N GLY A 19 -0.02 -3.89 34.84
CA GLY A 19 -0.20 -3.53 33.43
C GLY A 19 -0.85 -4.62 32.56
N THR A 20 -1.38 -5.69 33.16
CA THR A 20 -2.02 -6.81 32.46
C THR A 20 -3.39 -6.46 31.88
N LEU A 21 -4.07 -5.45 32.44
CA LEU A 21 -5.33 -4.91 31.90
C LEU A 21 -5.13 -3.98 30.70
N TRP A 22 -3.94 -3.42 30.52
CA TRP A 22 -3.71 -2.37 29.53
C TRP A 22 -3.97 -2.81 28.07
N PRO A 23 -3.58 -4.01 27.61
CA PRO A 23 -3.96 -4.52 26.29
C PRO A 23 -5.47 -4.54 26.02
N TRP A 24 -6.29 -4.78 27.04
CA TRP A 24 -7.76 -4.78 26.94
C TRP A 24 -8.31 -3.36 26.90
N CYS A 25 -7.73 -2.43 27.66
CA CYS A 25 -8.03 -1.01 27.53
C CYS A 25 -7.72 -0.50 26.11
N LEU A 26 -6.57 -0.88 25.55
CA LEU A 26 -6.23 -0.54 24.16
C LEU A 26 -7.23 -1.15 23.17
N ALA A 27 -7.74 -2.36 23.42
CA ALA A 27 -8.77 -2.97 22.59
C ALA A 27 -10.08 -2.17 22.64
N ALA A 28 -10.52 -1.80 23.84
CA ALA A 28 -11.72 -1.00 24.03
C ALA A 28 -11.60 0.38 23.37
N VAL A 29 -10.47 1.06 23.53
CA VAL A 29 -10.21 2.35 22.86
C VAL A 29 -10.23 2.20 21.34
N ALA A 30 -9.55 1.19 20.79
CA ALA A 30 -9.56 0.94 19.35
C ALA A 30 -10.97 0.61 18.82
N ALA A 31 -11.77 -0.16 19.57
CA ALA A 31 -13.14 -0.49 19.20
C ALA A 31 -14.06 0.76 19.24
N VAL A 32 -13.96 1.59 20.28
CA VAL A 32 -14.74 2.84 20.40
C VAL A 32 -14.37 3.80 19.27
N CYS A 33 -13.08 4.02 19.03
CA CYS A 33 -12.66 4.90 17.94
C CYS A 33 -13.03 4.33 16.57
N GLY A 34 -12.91 3.02 16.37
CA GLY A 34 -13.34 2.36 15.14
C GLY A 34 -14.82 2.48 14.88
N TYR A 35 -15.65 2.29 15.91
CA TYR A 35 -17.09 2.48 15.85
C TYR A 35 -17.46 3.95 15.57
N ALA A 36 -16.80 4.90 16.25
CA ALA A 36 -17.03 6.33 16.01
C ALA A 36 -16.69 6.72 14.57
N VAL A 37 -15.54 6.29 14.05
CA VAL A 37 -15.15 6.53 12.65
C VAL A 37 -16.13 5.86 11.69
N ALA A 38 -16.50 4.59 11.92
CA ALA A 38 -17.49 3.90 11.09
C ALA A 38 -18.84 4.63 11.07
N THR A 39 -19.26 5.22 12.20
CA THR A 39 -20.49 6.01 12.32
C THR A 39 -20.43 7.30 11.51
N VAL A 40 -19.31 8.04 11.58
CA VAL A 40 -19.10 9.28 10.80
C VAL A 40 -19.18 9.02 9.30
N PHE A 41 -18.65 7.87 8.86
CA PHE A 41 -18.60 7.50 7.47
C PHE A 41 -19.80 6.69 6.99
N HIS A 42 -20.73 6.30 7.86
CA HIS A 42 -21.89 5.48 7.48
C HIS A 42 -22.78 6.21 6.44
N PRO A 43 -23.28 5.51 5.40
CA PRO A 43 -23.15 4.07 5.09
C PRO A 43 -21.92 3.74 4.23
N GLY A 44 -20.96 4.64 4.13
CA GLY A 44 -19.79 4.57 3.25
C GLY A 44 -19.79 5.75 2.30
N TYR A 45 -18.66 6.45 2.21
CA TYR A 45 -18.50 7.55 1.27
C TYR A 45 -18.07 6.97 -0.07
N LEU A 46 -18.87 7.22 -1.11
CA LEU A 46 -18.66 6.62 -2.44
C LEU A 46 -18.20 7.68 -3.45
N SER A 47 -17.28 7.30 -4.33
CA SER A 47 -17.01 8.04 -5.57
C SER A 47 -17.76 7.43 -6.76
N ALA A 48 -17.65 8.03 -7.94
CA ALA A 48 -18.14 7.43 -9.18
C ALA A 48 -17.61 6.00 -9.38
N ASP A 49 -16.30 5.80 -9.17
CA ASP A 49 -15.67 4.47 -9.16
C ASP A 49 -16.34 3.51 -8.17
N SER A 50 -16.48 3.91 -6.90
CA SER A 50 -17.06 3.07 -5.85
C SER A 50 -18.52 2.74 -6.12
N ASN A 51 -19.29 3.70 -6.63
CA ASN A 51 -20.68 3.51 -7.02
C ASN A 51 -20.78 2.48 -8.15
N THR A 52 -19.95 2.59 -9.20
CA THR A 52 -19.89 1.60 -10.29
C THR A 52 -19.54 0.20 -9.77
N GLN A 53 -18.59 0.09 -8.85
CA GLN A 53 -18.27 -1.19 -8.21
C GLN A 53 -19.42 -1.74 -7.35
N LEU A 54 -20.24 -0.87 -6.76
CA LEU A 54 -21.44 -1.28 -6.03
C LEU A 54 -22.52 -1.84 -6.98
N TRP A 55 -22.77 -1.18 -8.11
CA TRP A 55 -23.64 -1.71 -9.18
C TRP A 55 -23.18 -3.11 -9.62
N GLN A 56 -21.88 -3.29 -9.84
CA GLN A 56 -21.29 -4.59 -10.16
C GLN A 56 -21.42 -5.61 -9.02
N ALA A 57 -21.24 -5.19 -7.77
CA ALA A 57 -21.35 -6.05 -6.60
C ALA A 57 -22.78 -6.60 -6.42
N LEU A 58 -23.78 -5.73 -6.60
CA LEU A 58 -25.20 -6.06 -6.53
C LEU A 58 -25.67 -6.90 -7.72
N GLY A 59 -24.93 -6.86 -8.84
CA GLY A 59 -25.25 -7.62 -10.05
C GLY A 59 -26.11 -6.86 -11.05
N ASP A 60 -26.30 -5.56 -10.83
CA ASP A 60 -27.05 -4.66 -11.70
C ASP A 60 -26.24 -4.28 -12.96
N GLU A 61 -24.91 -4.31 -12.87
CA GLU A 61 -23.99 -4.16 -14.00
C GLU A 61 -23.03 -5.35 -14.08
N PRO A 62 -22.60 -5.76 -15.30
CA PRO A 62 -21.59 -6.79 -15.44
C PRO A 62 -20.26 -6.31 -14.85
N VAL A 63 -19.54 -7.22 -14.19
CA VAL A 63 -18.20 -6.93 -13.68
C VAL A 63 -17.29 -6.67 -14.88
N ASN A 64 -16.48 -5.62 -14.80
CA ASN A 64 -15.47 -5.28 -15.80
C ASN A 64 -14.13 -5.01 -15.12
N ASP A 65 -13.03 -5.01 -15.89
CA ASP A 65 -11.68 -4.84 -15.37
C ASP A 65 -11.19 -3.37 -15.33
N TRP A 66 -12.09 -2.41 -15.60
CA TRP A 66 -11.83 -0.96 -15.44
C TRP A 66 -11.39 -0.65 -14.01
N HIS A 67 -11.98 -1.36 -13.06
CA HIS A 67 -11.53 -1.44 -11.69
C HIS A 67 -11.21 -2.89 -11.30
N PRO A 68 -10.39 -3.11 -10.26
CA PRO A 68 -10.07 -4.45 -9.81
C PRO A 68 -11.30 -5.28 -9.42
N PRO A 69 -11.58 -6.39 -10.12
CA PRO A 69 -12.79 -7.19 -9.89
C PRO A 69 -12.88 -7.78 -8.47
N VAL A 70 -11.72 -7.99 -7.84
CA VAL A 70 -11.62 -8.51 -6.46
C VAL A 70 -12.39 -7.65 -5.45
N LEU A 71 -12.47 -6.32 -5.67
CA LEU A 71 -13.16 -5.42 -4.76
C LEU A 71 -14.67 -5.55 -4.89
N ALA A 72 -15.19 -5.63 -6.12
CA ALA A 72 -16.61 -5.87 -6.38
C ALA A 72 -17.05 -7.24 -5.85
N LEU A 73 -16.24 -8.28 -6.04
CA LEU A 73 -16.53 -9.62 -5.53
C LEU A 73 -16.54 -9.67 -3.99
N LEU A 74 -15.54 -9.06 -3.35
CA LEU A 74 -15.53 -8.93 -1.89
C LEU A 74 -16.79 -8.21 -1.40
N TRP A 75 -17.17 -7.11 -2.06
CA TRP A 75 -18.37 -6.36 -1.68
C TRP A 75 -19.64 -7.19 -1.84
N ARG A 76 -19.76 -7.94 -2.95
CA ARG A 76 -20.86 -8.87 -3.17
C ARG A 76 -20.98 -9.90 -2.05
N VAL A 77 -19.85 -10.47 -1.61
CA VAL A 77 -19.84 -11.42 -0.49
C VAL A 77 -20.30 -10.74 0.81
N LEU A 78 -19.78 -9.55 1.12
CA LEU A 78 -20.19 -8.81 2.32
C LEU A 78 -21.68 -8.48 2.32
N ILE A 79 -22.22 -8.01 1.19
CA ILE A 79 -23.64 -7.71 1.03
C ILE A 79 -24.48 -8.98 1.22
N ARG A 80 -24.07 -10.12 0.65
CA ARG A 80 -24.78 -11.40 0.84
C ARG A 80 -24.79 -11.86 2.30
N LEU A 81 -23.70 -11.61 3.04
CA LEU A 81 -23.59 -12.01 4.45
C LEU A 81 -24.32 -11.08 5.42
N THR A 82 -24.39 -9.78 5.10
CA THR A 82 -24.88 -8.75 6.03
C THR A 82 -26.22 -8.14 5.62
N GLY A 83 -26.60 -8.28 4.35
CA GLY A 83 -27.73 -7.56 3.76
C GLY A 83 -27.47 -6.07 3.49
N ASP A 84 -26.26 -5.57 3.74
CA ASP A 84 -25.96 -4.13 3.71
C ASP A 84 -24.68 -3.81 2.91
N PHE A 85 -24.76 -2.79 2.05
CA PHE A 85 -23.60 -2.29 1.32
C PHE A 85 -22.62 -1.54 2.23
N SER A 86 -23.06 -1.05 3.39
CA SER A 86 -22.21 -0.34 4.35
C SER A 86 -21.11 -1.22 4.95
N ALA A 87 -21.28 -2.55 4.87
CA ALA A 87 -20.34 -3.53 5.38
C ALA A 87 -18.91 -3.36 4.83
N MET A 88 -18.75 -2.82 3.62
CA MET A 88 -17.41 -2.54 3.07
C MET A 88 -16.68 -1.45 3.85
N ALA A 89 -17.36 -0.33 4.14
CA ALA A 89 -16.81 0.77 4.92
C ALA A 89 -16.53 0.33 6.37
N ALA A 90 -17.41 -0.50 6.95
CA ALA A 90 -17.19 -1.09 8.26
C ALA A 90 -15.97 -2.03 8.29
N LEU A 91 -15.80 -2.86 7.25
CA LEU A 91 -14.66 -3.78 7.13
C LEU A 91 -13.34 -3.01 7.08
N GLN A 92 -13.22 -1.96 6.26
CA GLN A 92 -11.97 -1.20 6.17
C GLN A 92 -11.63 -0.49 7.50
N ALA A 93 -12.63 0.05 8.21
CA ALA A 93 -12.43 0.59 9.55
C ALA A 93 -11.97 -0.50 10.53
N ALA A 94 -12.60 -1.68 10.53
CA ALA A 94 -12.22 -2.80 11.39
C ALA A 94 -10.78 -3.27 11.14
N VAL A 95 -10.35 -3.35 9.87
CA VAL A 95 -8.97 -3.73 9.52
C VAL A 95 -7.95 -2.69 10.01
N LEU A 96 -8.21 -1.38 9.80
CA LEU A 96 -7.34 -0.31 10.30
C LEU A 96 -7.19 -0.39 11.83
N TRP A 97 -8.33 -0.34 12.54
CA TRP A 97 -8.33 -0.27 14.00
C TRP A 97 -7.83 -1.57 14.65
N GLY A 98 -8.14 -2.72 14.06
CA GLY A 98 -7.58 -4.00 14.48
C GLY A 98 -6.06 -4.07 14.31
N ALA A 99 -5.52 -3.60 13.18
CA ALA A 99 -4.08 -3.57 12.95
C ALA A 99 -3.38 -2.59 13.90
N LEU A 100 -3.94 -1.38 14.10
CA LEU A 100 -3.40 -0.40 15.04
C LEU A 100 -3.46 -0.91 16.49
N TRP A 101 -4.51 -1.60 16.90
CA TRP A 101 -4.59 -2.24 18.22
C TRP A 101 -3.48 -3.28 18.43
N VAL A 102 -3.26 -4.16 17.44
CA VAL A 102 -2.18 -5.15 17.49
C VAL A 102 -0.84 -4.43 17.64
N LEU A 103 -0.56 -3.40 16.85
CA LEU A 103 0.67 -2.62 16.94
C LEU A 103 0.81 -1.90 18.28
N ALA A 104 -0.25 -1.28 18.80
CA ALA A 104 -0.27 -0.60 20.09
C ALA A 104 0.07 -1.57 21.23
N ARG A 105 -0.47 -2.79 21.18
CA ARG A 105 -0.17 -3.86 22.14
C ARG A 105 1.30 -4.28 22.08
N LEU A 106 1.86 -4.41 20.88
CA LEU A 106 3.27 -4.77 20.68
C LEU A 106 4.20 -3.66 21.17
N VAL A 107 3.87 -2.40 20.89
CA VAL A 107 4.58 -1.22 21.40
C VAL A 107 4.52 -1.16 22.92
N TRP A 108 3.35 -1.40 23.54
CA TRP A 108 3.23 -1.53 24.98
C TRP A 108 4.12 -2.64 25.54
N LYS A 109 4.03 -3.86 24.98
CA LYS A 109 4.81 -5.02 25.42
C LYS A 109 6.31 -4.74 25.39
N ARG A 110 6.80 -4.00 24.39
CA ARG A 110 8.24 -3.70 24.25
C ARG A 110 8.70 -2.48 25.03
N SER A 111 7.88 -1.43 25.12
CA SER A 111 8.30 -0.15 25.70
C SER A 111 7.79 0.10 27.11
N GLY A 112 6.75 -0.61 27.57
CA GLY A 112 6.04 -0.31 28.81
C GLY A 112 5.51 1.13 28.88
N SER A 113 5.28 1.78 27.74
CA SER A 113 4.79 3.16 27.66
C SER A 113 3.34 3.20 27.21
N ARG A 114 2.46 3.62 28.12
CA ARG A 114 1.02 3.83 27.82
C ARG A 114 0.85 4.90 26.74
N ALA A 115 1.58 6.01 26.86
CA ALA A 115 1.55 7.11 25.91
C ALA A 115 1.95 6.68 24.49
N LEU A 116 3.02 5.90 24.33
CA LEU A 116 3.42 5.42 23.01
C LEU A 116 2.40 4.44 22.42
N SER A 117 1.81 3.55 23.23
CA SER A 117 0.75 2.66 22.74
C SER A 117 -0.51 3.42 22.32
N LEU A 118 -0.87 4.49 23.03
CA LEU A 118 -1.97 5.38 22.62
C LEU A 118 -1.63 6.20 21.38
N ALA A 119 -0.37 6.63 21.22
CA ALA A 119 0.09 7.32 20.02
C ALA A 119 -0.05 6.45 18.76
N VAL A 120 0.13 5.13 18.88
CA VAL A 120 -0.15 4.19 17.77
C VAL A 120 -1.64 4.20 17.41
N LEU A 121 -2.55 4.18 18.39
CA LEU A 121 -4.00 4.27 18.12
C LEU A 121 -4.38 5.64 17.53
N ALA A 122 -3.74 6.71 18.00
CA ALA A 122 -3.97 8.07 17.50
C ALA A 122 -3.62 8.23 16.01
N VAL A 123 -2.79 7.35 15.43
CA VAL A 123 -2.53 7.32 13.97
C VAL A 123 -3.83 7.20 13.18
N GLY A 124 -4.80 6.41 13.66
CA GLY A 124 -6.10 6.25 12.98
C GLY A 124 -6.98 7.49 13.00
N LEU A 125 -6.72 8.44 13.91
CA LEU A 125 -7.41 9.74 14.00
C LEU A 125 -6.61 10.88 13.38
N ALA A 126 -5.39 10.63 12.93
CA ALA A 126 -4.58 11.67 12.30
C ALA A 126 -5.31 12.21 11.05
N PRO A 127 -5.33 13.53 10.84
CA PRO A 127 -6.19 14.17 9.84
C PRO A 127 -5.90 13.67 8.42
N HIS A 128 -4.65 13.36 8.11
CA HIS A 128 -4.18 12.84 6.83
C HIS A 128 -4.41 11.33 6.63
N ILE A 129 -5.02 10.65 7.62
CA ILE A 129 -5.44 9.24 7.61
C ILE A 129 -6.97 9.15 7.71
N VAL A 130 -7.57 9.80 8.71
CA VAL A 130 -9.02 9.72 8.93
C VAL A 130 -9.81 10.30 7.76
N ASN A 131 -9.23 11.22 6.98
CA ASN A 131 -9.84 11.85 5.80
C ASN A 131 -10.45 10.89 4.78
N PHE A 132 -9.89 9.68 4.63
CA PHE A 132 -10.40 8.66 3.70
C PHE A 132 -10.85 7.37 4.37
N THR A 133 -10.85 7.29 5.71
CA THR A 133 -10.98 6.00 6.39
C THR A 133 -12.27 5.26 6.10
N GLY A 134 -13.38 5.94 5.81
CA GLY A 134 -14.63 5.33 5.36
C GLY A 134 -15.02 5.64 3.91
N VAL A 135 -14.06 6.13 3.11
CA VAL A 135 -14.23 6.26 1.66
C VAL A 135 -13.90 4.92 1.03
N VAL A 136 -14.84 4.35 0.26
CA VAL A 136 -14.69 2.99 -0.29
C VAL A 136 -13.78 3.02 -1.51
N TRP A 137 -12.47 3.06 -1.27
CA TRP A 137 -11.45 3.17 -2.30
C TRP A 137 -10.42 2.04 -2.24
N LYS A 138 -10.04 1.56 -3.42
CA LYS A 138 -8.92 0.62 -3.62
C LYS A 138 -7.60 1.06 -2.95
N ASP A 139 -7.33 2.37 -2.89
CA ASP A 139 -6.17 2.95 -2.20
C ASP A 139 -6.19 2.72 -0.68
N VAL A 140 -7.37 2.87 -0.07
CA VAL A 140 -7.60 2.67 1.38
C VAL A 140 -7.45 1.18 1.71
N HIS A 141 -8.05 0.31 0.89
CA HIS A 141 -7.94 -1.14 1.02
C HIS A 141 -6.50 -1.64 0.90
N LEU A 142 -5.73 -1.13 -0.08
CA LEU A 142 -4.31 -1.42 -0.20
C LEU A 142 -3.56 -1.03 1.07
N ALA A 143 -3.72 0.21 1.54
CA ALA A 143 -3.00 0.73 2.69
C ALA A 143 -3.26 -0.09 3.96
N TYR A 144 -4.52 -0.47 4.21
CA TYR A 144 -4.90 -1.22 5.41
C TYR A 144 -4.50 -2.69 5.34
N ALA A 145 -4.52 -3.30 4.16
CA ALA A 145 -3.98 -4.64 3.96
C ALA A 145 -2.48 -4.68 4.24
N LEU A 146 -1.70 -3.71 3.74
CA LEU A 146 -0.26 -3.63 4.02
C LEU A 146 0.04 -3.35 5.51
N LEU A 147 -0.78 -2.52 6.16
CA LEU A 147 -0.69 -2.29 7.61
C LEU A 147 -0.98 -3.57 8.41
N ALA A 148 -1.99 -4.35 8.01
CA ALA A 148 -2.31 -5.64 8.63
C ALA A 148 -1.13 -6.61 8.50
N VAL A 149 -0.45 -6.64 7.34
CA VAL A 149 0.74 -7.48 7.14
C VAL A 149 1.88 -7.05 8.07
N LEU A 150 2.11 -5.75 8.27
CA LEU A 150 3.08 -5.26 9.26
C LEU A 150 2.74 -5.75 10.68
N ALA A 151 1.48 -5.59 11.09
CA ALA A 151 1.00 -6.02 12.41
C ALA A 151 1.17 -7.54 12.60
N ILE A 152 0.85 -8.33 11.58
CA ILE A 152 1.04 -9.78 11.53
C ILE A 152 2.53 -10.15 11.62
N ALA A 153 3.38 -9.55 10.78
CA ALA A 153 4.81 -9.84 10.75
C ALA A 153 5.48 -9.54 12.10
N LEU A 154 5.14 -8.43 12.73
CA LEU A 154 5.62 -8.09 14.07
C LEU A 154 5.08 -9.04 15.14
N THR A 155 3.82 -9.47 15.04
CA THR A 155 3.25 -10.45 15.97
C THR A 155 3.98 -11.79 15.85
N VAL A 156 4.19 -12.28 14.62
CA VAL A 156 4.94 -13.52 14.32
C VAL A 156 6.36 -13.50 14.91
N ARG A 157 7.01 -12.34 14.92
CA ARG A 157 8.35 -12.17 15.53
C ARG A 157 8.34 -12.30 17.06
N GLU A 158 7.26 -11.90 17.72
CA GLU A 158 7.13 -12.00 19.19
C GLU A 158 6.57 -13.33 19.68
N LEU A 159 6.04 -14.15 18.76
CA LEU A 159 5.45 -15.44 19.09
C LEU A 159 6.52 -16.44 19.53
N PRO A 160 6.30 -17.16 20.65
CA PRO A 160 7.13 -18.29 21.04
C PRO A 160 7.24 -19.35 19.93
N ARG A 161 8.41 -20.00 19.82
CA ARG A 161 8.71 -20.93 18.71
C ARG A 161 7.85 -22.20 18.72
N ASP A 162 7.34 -22.60 19.88
CA ASP A 162 6.44 -23.72 20.11
C ASP A 162 5.01 -23.48 19.58
N ARG A 163 4.61 -22.22 19.37
CA ARG A 163 3.28 -21.85 18.85
C ARG A 163 3.20 -21.98 17.32
N VAL A 164 3.58 -23.15 16.81
CA VAL A 164 3.74 -23.42 15.37
C VAL A 164 2.44 -23.17 14.58
N VAL A 165 1.30 -23.66 15.07
CA VAL A 165 0.00 -23.51 14.39
C VAL A 165 -0.39 -22.03 14.27
N SER A 166 -0.36 -21.29 15.38
CA SER A 166 -0.68 -19.85 15.39
C SER A 166 0.27 -19.05 14.50
N ARG A 167 1.55 -19.44 14.47
CA ARG A 167 2.56 -18.81 13.62
C ARG A 167 2.25 -18.97 12.14
N TRP A 168 1.95 -20.19 11.70
CA TRP A 168 1.61 -20.45 10.30
C TRP A 168 0.26 -19.87 9.91
N ALA A 169 -0.75 -19.90 10.78
CA ALA A 169 -2.04 -19.25 10.53
C ALA A 169 -1.88 -17.73 10.28
N LEU A 170 -1.03 -17.07 11.08
CA LEU A 170 -0.70 -15.66 10.89
C LEU A 170 0.08 -15.41 9.58
N LEU A 171 1.06 -16.26 9.26
CA LEU A 171 1.82 -16.13 8.01
C LEU A 171 0.93 -16.31 6.77
N VAL A 172 0.03 -17.29 6.78
CA VAL A 172 -0.95 -17.50 5.72
C VAL A 172 -1.89 -16.30 5.63
N SER A 173 -2.39 -15.79 6.76
CA SER A 173 -3.22 -14.58 6.78
C SER A 173 -2.49 -13.37 6.18
N GLY A 174 -1.21 -13.18 6.55
CA GLY A 174 -0.37 -12.12 5.98
C GLY A 174 -0.16 -12.30 4.47
N LEU A 175 0.00 -13.53 4.00
CA LEU A 175 0.11 -13.84 2.58
C LEU A 175 -1.19 -13.51 1.83
N LEU A 176 -2.35 -13.82 2.40
CA LEU A 176 -3.66 -13.48 1.83
C LEU A 176 -3.87 -11.96 1.77
N PHE A 177 -3.48 -11.21 2.81
CA PHE A 177 -3.52 -9.74 2.76
C PHE A 177 -2.58 -9.16 1.69
N LEU A 178 -1.38 -9.73 1.51
CA LEU A 178 -0.47 -9.32 0.42
C LEU A 178 -1.05 -9.62 -0.96
N ALA A 179 -1.66 -10.79 -1.14
CA ALA A 179 -2.29 -11.16 -2.40
C ALA A 179 -3.47 -10.22 -2.69
N TYR A 180 -4.32 -9.95 -1.70
CA TYR A 180 -5.40 -8.97 -1.81
C TYR A 180 -4.88 -7.57 -2.15
N ALA A 181 -3.81 -7.10 -1.48
CA ALA A 181 -3.17 -5.82 -1.79
C ALA A 181 -2.68 -5.72 -3.24
N ALA A 182 -2.06 -6.79 -3.77
CA ALA A 182 -1.60 -6.83 -5.15
C ALA A 182 -2.77 -6.83 -6.16
N LEU A 183 -3.86 -7.53 -5.85
CA LEU A 183 -5.03 -7.62 -6.72
C LEU A 183 -5.89 -6.35 -6.68
N VAL A 184 -6.08 -5.74 -5.51
CA VAL A 184 -6.96 -4.57 -5.33
C VAL A 184 -6.38 -3.30 -5.93
N ARG A 185 -5.07 -3.25 -6.18
CA ARG A 185 -4.43 -2.12 -6.88
C ARG A 185 -3.17 -2.56 -7.62
N LYS A 186 -3.29 -2.71 -8.94
CA LYS A 186 -2.16 -3.07 -9.83
C LYS A 186 -0.96 -2.12 -9.69
N ASN A 187 -1.21 -0.81 -9.62
CA ASN A 187 -0.15 0.20 -9.42
C ASN A 187 0.48 0.16 -8.01
N GLY A 188 -0.09 -0.62 -7.08
CA GLY A 188 0.43 -0.80 -5.72
C GLY A 188 1.41 -1.94 -5.54
N VAL A 189 1.64 -2.77 -6.56
CA VAL A 189 2.60 -3.88 -6.51
C VAL A 189 4.01 -3.45 -6.03
N PRO A 190 4.57 -2.29 -6.42
CA PRO A 190 5.86 -1.83 -5.90
C PRO A 190 5.89 -1.68 -4.37
N ALA A 191 4.77 -1.29 -3.75
CA ALA A 191 4.64 -1.21 -2.29
C ALA A 191 4.64 -2.59 -1.62
N VAL A 192 4.09 -3.60 -2.30
CA VAL A 192 3.96 -4.98 -1.80
C VAL A 192 5.34 -5.62 -1.62
N ILE A 193 6.33 -5.29 -2.47
CA ILE A 193 7.64 -5.97 -2.48
C ILE A 193 8.37 -5.84 -1.13
N PRO A 194 8.57 -4.65 -0.52
CA PRO A 194 9.27 -4.58 0.76
C PRO A 194 8.43 -5.09 1.93
N VAL A 195 7.10 -5.05 1.83
CA VAL A 195 6.20 -5.60 2.86
C VAL A 195 6.17 -7.14 2.81
N PHE A 196 6.30 -7.73 1.62
CA PHE A 196 6.56 -9.15 1.48
C PHE A 196 7.88 -9.55 2.15
N ALA A 197 8.94 -8.76 1.97
CA ALA A 197 10.20 -8.99 2.66
C ALA A 197 10.07 -8.92 4.19
N LEU A 198 9.16 -8.08 4.74
CA LEU A 198 8.82 -8.11 6.17
C LEU A 198 8.26 -9.46 6.59
N LEU A 199 7.29 -9.98 5.83
CA LEU A 199 6.65 -11.26 6.16
C LEU A 199 7.63 -12.44 6.08
N VAL A 200 8.47 -12.49 5.04
CA VAL A 200 9.50 -13.52 4.89
C VAL A 200 10.52 -13.45 6.02
N THR A 201 10.97 -12.25 6.40
CA THR A 201 11.96 -12.10 7.47
C THR A 201 11.37 -12.31 8.87
N ALA A 202 10.06 -12.18 9.04
CA ALA A 202 9.35 -12.60 10.25
C ALA A 202 9.26 -14.13 10.37
N ALA A 203 9.03 -14.82 9.25
CA ALA A 203 9.06 -16.29 9.20
C ALA A 203 10.48 -16.84 9.39
N TRP A 204 11.48 -16.19 8.77
CA TRP A 204 12.89 -16.59 8.83
C TRP A 204 13.80 -15.37 8.99
N PRO A 205 14.38 -15.13 10.19
CA PRO A 205 15.18 -13.93 10.46
C PRO A 205 16.37 -13.70 9.52
N ALA A 206 16.96 -14.79 9.02
CA ALA A 206 18.04 -14.83 8.03
C ALA A 206 17.70 -15.87 6.93
N PRO A 207 16.85 -15.51 5.95
CA PRO A 207 16.44 -16.41 4.89
C PRO A 207 17.56 -16.56 3.84
N GLY A 208 17.98 -17.80 3.56
CA GLY A 208 18.88 -18.10 2.44
C GLY A 208 18.16 -18.07 1.09
N ARG A 209 18.93 -18.15 -0.02
CA ARG A 209 18.41 -18.06 -1.40
C ARG A 209 17.22 -18.99 -1.69
N ARG A 210 17.29 -20.25 -1.24
CA ARG A 210 16.20 -21.24 -1.45
C ARG A 210 14.88 -20.80 -0.81
N ARG A 211 14.92 -20.23 0.41
CA ARG A 211 13.72 -19.75 1.12
C ARG A 211 13.12 -18.53 0.44
N TRP A 212 13.96 -17.62 -0.06
CA TRP A 212 13.48 -16.50 -0.87
C TRP A 212 12.78 -16.98 -2.14
N LEU A 213 13.41 -17.86 -2.91
CA LEU A 213 12.82 -18.41 -4.14
C LEU A 213 11.50 -19.13 -3.85
N ALA A 214 11.44 -19.97 -2.83
CA ALA A 214 10.22 -20.66 -2.44
C ALA A 214 9.13 -19.69 -2.00
N ALA A 215 9.44 -18.73 -1.14
CA ALA A 215 8.45 -17.73 -0.68
C ALA A 215 7.93 -16.87 -1.84
N THR A 216 8.81 -16.46 -2.76
CA THR A 216 8.41 -15.69 -3.96
C THR A 216 7.54 -16.54 -4.88
N GLY A 217 7.90 -17.81 -5.10
CA GLY A 217 7.09 -18.75 -5.88
C GLY A 217 5.70 -18.95 -5.27
N VAL A 218 5.61 -19.08 -3.94
CA VAL A 218 4.34 -19.17 -3.22
C VAL A 218 3.52 -17.89 -3.35
N LEU A 219 4.13 -16.71 -3.18
CA LEU A 219 3.43 -15.43 -3.37
C LEU A 219 2.88 -15.32 -4.80
N ALA A 220 3.70 -15.62 -5.81
CA ALA A 220 3.29 -15.58 -7.21
C ALA A 220 2.13 -16.56 -7.46
N ALA A 221 2.25 -17.81 -7.00
CA ALA A 221 1.20 -18.81 -7.15
C ALA A 221 -0.11 -18.40 -6.47
N VAL A 222 -0.07 -17.80 -5.27
CA VAL A 222 -1.26 -17.32 -4.58
C VAL A 222 -1.87 -16.12 -5.28
N VAL A 223 -1.07 -15.13 -5.72
CA VAL A 223 -1.58 -13.96 -6.46
C VAL A 223 -2.23 -14.40 -7.78
N ILE A 224 -1.57 -15.29 -8.54
CA ILE A 224 -2.08 -15.82 -9.80
C ILE A 224 -3.33 -16.67 -9.55
N GLY A 225 -3.29 -17.58 -8.59
CA GLY A 225 -4.42 -18.46 -8.25
C GLY A 225 -5.64 -17.69 -7.77
N CYS A 226 -5.45 -16.73 -6.85
CA CYS A 226 -6.54 -15.85 -6.41
C CYS A 226 -7.05 -14.96 -7.55
N GLY A 227 -6.16 -14.42 -8.39
CA GLY A 227 -6.53 -13.63 -9.56
C GLY A 227 -7.37 -14.45 -10.56
N ALA A 228 -6.93 -15.67 -10.88
CA ALA A 228 -7.66 -16.61 -11.72
C ALA A 228 -9.01 -17.00 -11.11
N GLY A 229 -9.06 -17.24 -9.80
CA GLY A 229 -10.32 -17.52 -9.09
C GLY A 229 -11.30 -16.35 -9.15
N VAL A 230 -10.82 -15.12 -8.97
CA VAL A 230 -11.63 -13.90 -9.13
C VAL A 230 -12.13 -13.79 -10.58
N SER A 231 -11.25 -13.97 -11.57
CA SER A 231 -11.63 -13.93 -12.99
C SER A 231 -12.64 -15.01 -13.35
N ALA A 232 -12.48 -16.23 -12.85
CA ALA A 232 -13.42 -17.32 -13.08
C ALA A 232 -14.79 -17.04 -12.43
N ALA A 233 -14.80 -16.44 -11.24
CA ALA A 233 -16.03 -16.11 -10.52
C ALA A 233 -16.80 -14.89 -11.08
N THR A 234 -16.14 -14.05 -11.87
CA THR A 234 -16.71 -12.77 -12.33
C THR A 234 -16.76 -12.61 -13.85
N THR A 235 -15.99 -13.39 -14.60
CA THR A 235 -15.83 -13.31 -16.06
C THR A 235 -15.79 -11.85 -16.53
N PRO A 236 -14.82 -11.06 -16.04
CA PRO A 236 -14.87 -9.62 -16.16
C PRO A 236 -14.75 -9.20 -17.62
N LEU A 237 -15.60 -8.28 -18.05
CA LEU A 237 -15.47 -7.61 -19.35
C LEU A 237 -14.10 -6.92 -19.43
N ALA A 238 -13.39 -7.16 -20.52
CA ALA A 238 -12.12 -6.51 -20.81
C ALA A 238 -12.37 -5.05 -21.22
N THR A 239 -11.66 -4.14 -20.57
CA THR A 239 -11.70 -2.69 -20.82
C THR A 239 -10.33 -2.15 -21.23
N ARG A 240 -9.26 -2.91 -20.95
CA ARG A 240 -7.85 -2.53 -21.19
C ARG A 240 -7.53 -1.12 -20.67
N VAL A 241 -8.02 -0.82 -19.47
CA VAL A 241 -7.85 0.49 -18.80
C VAL A 241 -6.40 0.99 -18.70
N TYR A 242 -5.40 0.11 -18.87
CA TYR A 242 -4.01 0.52 -18.96
C TYR A 242 -3.74 1.49 -20.14
N ALA A 243 -4.58 1.50 -21.18
CA ALA A 243 -4.47 2.40 -22.33
C ALA A 243 -4.81 3.88 -22.02
N VAL A 244 -5.42 4.16 -20.86
CA VAL A 244 -5.69 5.53 -20.39
C VAL A 244 -4.39 6.35 -20.28
N ILE A 245 -3.34 5.75 -19.74
CA ILE A 245 -2.02 6.38 -19.54
C ILE A 245 -1.38 6.75 -20.89
N PRO A 246 -1.33 5.86 -21.90
CA PRO A 246 -0.98 6.20 -23.27
C PRO A 246 -1.80 7.31 -23.92
N VAL A 247 -3.14 7.33 -23.78
CA VAL A 247 -3.97 8.42 -24.32
C VAL A 247 -3.57 9.75 -23.70
N ASP A 248 -3.41 9.77 -22.39
CA ASP A 248 -3.01 10.93 -21.62
C ASP A 248 -1.62 11.46 -22.04
N ASP A 249 -0.65 10.58 -22.23
CA ASP A 249 0.67 10.95 -22.75
C ASP A 249 0.63 11.51 -24.16
N LEU A 250 -0.03 10.79 -25.08
CA LEU A 250 -0.14 11.21 -26.47
C LEU A 250 -0.78 12.60 -26.57
N ALA A 251 -1.85 12.84 -25.81
CA ALA A 251 -2.61 14.09 -25.84
C ALA A 251 -1.82 15.30 -25.32
N HIS A 252 -0.90 15.10 -24.36
CA HIS A 252 -0.12 16.19 -23.78
C HIS A 252 1.28 16.35 -24.39
N VAL A 253 1.80 15.33 -25.08
CA VAL A 253 3.14 15.37 -25.70
C VAL A 253 3.06 15.76 -27.18
N LEU A 254 1.99 15.38 -27.89
CA LEU A 254 1.83 15.66 -29.32
C LEU A 254 0.91 16.86 -29.56
N THR A 255 1.24 17.66 -30.56
CA THR A 255 0.29 18.63 -31.12
C THR A 255 -0.84 17.92 -31.86
N PRO A 256 -2.01 18.57 -32.08
CA PRO A 256 -3.11 17.96 -32.83
C PRO A 256 -2.71 17.44 -34.22
N ASP A 257 -1.80 18.13 -34.92
CA ASP A 257 -1.31 17.69 -36.23
C ASP A 257 -0.36 16.50 -36.13
N GLN A 258 0.56 16.49 -35.16
CA GLN A 258 1.40 15.33 -34.88
C GLN A 258 0.58 14.11 -34.45
N MET A 259 -0.46 14.31 -33.65
CA MET A 259 -1.41 13.26 -33.25
C MET A 259 -2.09 12.66 -34.47
N ARG A 260 -2.55 13.50 -35.42
CA ARG A 260 -3.18 13.04 -36.67
C ARG A 260 -2.22 12.19 -37.49
N SER A 261 -1.01 12.69 -37.73
CA SER A 261 0.01 11.95 -38.49
C SER A 261 0.42 10.65 -37.80
N ALA A 262 0.57 10.66 -36.47
CA ALA A 262 0.89 9.45 -35.70
C ALA A 262 -0.21 8.40 -35.78
N ALA A 263 -1.48 8.82 -35.72
CA ALA A 263 -2.63 7.94 -35.86
C ALA A 263 -2.72 7.34 -37.28
N GLU A 264 -2.45 8.13 -38.32
CA GLU A 264 -2.41 7.66 -39.71
C GLU A 264 -1.27 6.65 -39.95
N GLN A 265 -0.07 6.92 -39.41
CA GLN A 265 1.06 5.99 -39.44
C GLN A 265 0.77 4.68 -38.72
N ALA A 266 -0.02 4.72 -37.65
CA ALA A 266 -0.45 3.54 -36.91
C ALA A 266 -1.68 2.85 -37.52
N HIS A 267 -2.19 3.34 -38.66
CA HIS A 267 -3.39 2.86 -39.32
C HIS A 267 -4.63 2.87 -38.40
N ALA A 268 -4.75 3.87 -37.53
CA ALA A 268 -5.94 4.07 -36.71
C ALA A 268 -7.17 4.33 -37.60
N GLY A 269 -8.31 3.74 -37.22
CA GLY A 269 -9.59 4.06 -37.84
C GLY A 269 -9.95 5.55 -37.67
N ARG A 270 -10.82 6.06 -38.56
CA ARG A 270 -11.21 7.48 -38.58
C ARG A 270 -11.77 7.95 -37.23
N ASP A 271 -12.67 7.19 -36.60
CA ASP A 271 -13.25 7.55 -35.30
C ASP A 271 -12.17 7.73 -34.22
N LEU A 272 -11.30 6.73 -34.02
CA LEU A 272 -10.22 6.80 -33.03
C LEU A 272 -9.29 7.99 -33.29
N ARG A 273 -8.86 8.17 -34.54
CA ARG A 273 -7.99 9.29 -34.93
C ARG A 273 -8.67 10.62 -34.59
N ASP A 274 -9.90 10.81 -35.01
CA ASP A 274 -10.62 12.07 -34.86
C ASP A 274 -10.85 12.39 -33.37
N ARG A 275 -11.16 11.37 -32.54
CA ARG A 275 -11.25 11.52 -31.08
C ARG A 275 -9.91 11.86 -30.43
N LEU A 276 -8.81 11.21 -30.81
CA LEU A 276 -7.49 11.49 -30.25
C LEU A 276 -7.03 12.92 -30.60
N VAL A 277 -7.26 13.36 -31.84
CA VAL A 277 -6.97 14.74 -32.27
C VAL A 277 -7.83 15.74 -31.50
N ALA A 278 -9.14 15.47 -31.36
CA ALA A 278 -10.04 16.29 -30.56
C ALA A 278 -9.60 16.35 -29.09
N THR A 279 -9.13 15.23 -28.53
CA THR A 279 -8.63 15.14 -27.14
C THR A 279 -7.45 16.07 -26.93
N ALA A 280 -6.44 16.02 -27.82
CA ALA A 280 -5.27 16.90 -27.74
C ALA A 280 -5.67 18.39 -27.83
N ALA A 281 -6.55 18.73 -28.79
CA ALA A 281 -7.03 20.09 -28.97
C ALA A 281 -7.85 20.59 -27.77
N ASP A 282 -8.75 19.78 -27.23
CA ASP A 282 -9.63 20.15 -26.11
C ASP A 282 -8.83 20.31 -24.81
N CYS A 283 -7.91 19.39 -24.51
CA CYS A 283 -7.00 19.52 -23.36
C CYS A 283 -6.17 20.80 -23.43
N GLN A 284 -5.63 21.14 -24.61
CA GLN A 284 -4.90 22.39 -24.81
C GLN A 284 -5.81 23.62 -24.61
N LYS A 285 -6.99 23.61 -25.23
CA LYS A 285 -7.96 24.72 -25.16
C LYS A 285 -8.44 24.99 -23.74
N ARG A 286 -8.71 23.94 -22.97
CA ARG A 286 -9.24 24.03 -21.60
C ARG A 286 -8.14 24.08 -20.53
N ASN A 287 -6.86 24.03 -20.94
CA ASN A 287 -5.71 24.00 -20.04
C ASN A 287 -5.79 22.86 -19.01
N ILE A 288 -6.24 21.68 -19.47
CA ILE A 288 -6.26 20.47 -18.65
C ILE A 288 -4.83 19.95 -18.53
N ALA A 289 -4.43 19.56 -17.31
CA ALA A 289 -3.04 19.24 -17.01
C ALA A 289 -2.69 17.75 -17.00
N SER A 290 -3.71 16.89 -16.92
CA SER A 290 -3.62 15.43 -16.86
C SER A 290 -5.02 14.81 -16.98
N ASP A 291 -5.08 13.48 -17.04
CA ASP A 291 -6.32 12.69 -17.13
C ASP A 291 -7.13 12.97 -18.41
N ALA A 292 -6.42 13.06 -19.54
CA ALA A 292 -7.01 13.42 -20.83
C ALA A 292 -8.18 12.51 -21.22
N TYR A 293 -8.11 11.22 -20.89
CA TYR A 293 -9.19 10.29 -21.22
C TYR A 293 -10.49 10.63 -20.50
N LEU A 294 -10.47 11.00 -19.22
CA LEU A 294 -11.71 11.33 -18.51
C LEU A 294 -12.13 12.79 -18.74
N GLN A 295 -11.18 13.70 -18.94
CA GLN A 295 -11.46 15.14 -18.99
C GLN A 295 -11.71 15.68 -20.39
N CYS A 296 -11.00 15.20 -21.42
CA CYS A 296 -10.95 15.79 -22.76
C CYS A 296 -11.41 14.84 -23.87
N PHE A 297 -11.34 13.52 -23.64
CA PHE A 297 -11.69 12.55 -24.66
C PHE A 297 -13.21 12.57 -24.94
N PRO A 298 -13.64 12.64 -26.20
CA PRO A 298 -15.05 12.59 -26.52
C PRO A 298 -15.66 11.25 -26.12
N HIS A 299 -16.67 11.27 -25.24
CA HIS A 299 -17.39 10.08 -24.76
C HIS A 299 -18.77 9.98 -25.38
N THR A 300 -19.21 8.75 -25.65
CA THR A 300 -20.62 8.45 -25.90
C THR A 300 -21.41 8.48 -24.59
N GLN A 301 -22.71 8.75 -24.66
CA GLN A 301 -23.62 8.69 -23.52
C GLN A 301 -24.62 7.54 -23.77
N PRO A 302 -24.64 6.49 -22.93
CA PRO A 302 -23.86 6.31 -21.70
C PRO A 302 -22.36 6.03 -21.96
N PHE A 303 -21.53 6.27 -20.94
CA PHE A 303 -20.08 6.03 -20.96
C PHE A 303 -19.75 4.58 -21.35
N ASP A 304 -19.02 4.42 -22.45
CA ASP A 304 -18.61 3.12 -22.97
C ASP A 304 -17.26 2.68 -22.40
N VAL A 305 -17.31 1.81 -21.39
CA VAL A 305 -16.12 1.23 -20.75
C VAL A 305 -15.31 0.30 -21.66
N THR A 306 -15.88 -0.14 -22.80
CA THR A 306 -15.25 -1.10 -23.73
C THR A 306 -14.54 -0.44 -24.91
N TYR A 307 -14.70 0.88 -25.08
CA TYR A 307 -14.08 1.62 -26.19
C TYR A 307 -12.56 1.41 -26.26
N LEU A 308 -11.88 1.48 -25.11
CA LEU A 308 -10.43 1.25 -25.06
C LEU A 308 -10.04 -0.20 -25.35
N ASP A 309 -10.89 -1.18 -25.05
CA ASP A 309 -10.58 -2.58 -25.38
C ASP A 309 -10.41 -2.78 -26.89
N GLN A 310 -11.26 -2.12 -27.69
CA GLN A 310 -11.26 -2.19 -29.14
C GLN A 310 -10.06 -1.45 -29.79
N HIS A 311 -9.44 -0.52 -29.07
CA HIS A 311 -8.45 0.42 -29.63
C HIS A 311 -7.08 0.40 -28.93
N ALA A 312 -6.94 -0.29 -27.80
CA ALA A 312 -5.72 -0.28 -26.98
C ALA A 312 -4.46 -0.66 -27.76
N ASP A 313 -4.53 -1.65 -28.64
CA ASP A 313 -3.36 -2.14 -29.38
C ASP A 313 -2.80 -1.07 -30.33
N VAL A 314 -3.68 -0.26 -30.94
CA VAL A 314 -3.28 0.86 -31.80
C VAL A 314 -2.76 2.02 -30.96
N ILE A 315 -3.44 2.35 -29.86
CA ILE A 315 -3.03 3.43 -28.94
C ILE A 315 -1.66 3.14 -28.32
N VAL A 316 -1.43 1.94 -27.81
CA VAL A 316 -0.14 1.54 -27.22
C VAL A 316 0.97 1.54 -28.26
N ARG A 317 0.67 1.10 -29.49
CA ARG A 317 1.63 1.16 -30.60
C ARG A 317 2.01 2.59 -30.94
N MET A 318 1.03 3.50 -31.04
CA MET A 318 1.29 4.94 -31.22
C MET A 318 2.17 5.46 -30.09
N TRP A 319 1.80 5.19 -28.84
CA TRP A 319 2.57 5.63 -27.67
C TRP A 319 4.02 5.11 -27.69
N ALA A 320 4.23 3.82 -27.95
CA ALA A 320 5.55 3.21 -28.01
C ALA A 320 6.43 3.78 -29.13
N GLN A 321 5.83 4.20 -30.25
CA GLN A 321 6.55 4.83 -31.36
C GLN A 321 6.84 6.31 -31.13
N GLN A 322 5.91 7.04 -30.48
CA GLN A 322 5.98 8.50 -30.36
C GLN A 322 6.74 8.96 -29.12
N MET A 323 6.59 8.29 -27.96
CA MET A 323 7.26 8.75 -26.73
C MET A 323 8.79 8.79 -26.85
N PRO A 324 9.49 7.82 -27.49
CA PRO A 324 10.94 7.92 -27.70
C PRO A 324 11.34 9.07 -28.64
N ARG A 325 10.53 9.35 -29.68
CA ARG A 325 10.78 10.44 -30.63
C ARG A 325 10.58 11.82 -29.98
N HIS A 326 9.65 11.90 -29.03
CA HIS A 326 9.29 13.10 -28.29
C HIS A 326 9.74 13.04 -26.83
N TRP A 327 10.88 12.39 -26.55
CA TRP A 327 11.29 12.05 -25.17
C TRP A 327 11.40 13.26 -24.23
N LYS A 328 11.80 14.43 -24.73
CA LYS A 328 11.89 15.67 -23.92
C LYS A 328 10.52 16.10 -23.44
N GLY A 329 9.55 16.19 -24.36
CA GLY A 329 8.17 16.54 -24.02
C GLY A 329 7.51 15.49 -23.12
N TYR A 330 7.81 14.21 -23.34
CA TYR A 330 7.34 13.14 -22.47
C TYR A 330 7.91 13.24 -21.04
N ALA A 331 9.22 13.46 -20.91
CA ALA A 331 9.87 13.64 -19.61
C ALA A 331 9.39 14.90 -18.89
N GLU A 332 9.21 16.01 -19.61
CA GLU A 332 8.64 17.25 -19.09
C GLU A 332 7.20 17.03 -18.61
N TYR A 333 6.37 16.37 -19.41
CA TYR A 333 4.98 16.08 -19.07
C TYR A 333 4.89 15.21 -17.80
N ARG A 334 5.55 14.05 -17.78
CA ARG A 334 5.53 13.14 -16.62
C ARG A 334 6.18 13.76 -15.40
N GLY A 335 7.25 14.54 -15.58
CA GLY A 335 7.85 15.36 -14.52
C GLY A 335 6.84 16.33 -13.93
N ARG A 336 6.11 17.08 -14.77
CA ARG A 336 5.09 18.04 -14.33
C ARG A 336 3.95 17.38 -13.56
N VAL A 337 3.38 16.28 -14.05
CA VAL A 337 2.30 15.55 -13.36
C VAL A 337 2.80 15.02 -12.01
N PHE A 338 4.00 14.45 -11.97
CA PHE A 338 4.60 13.94 -10.74
C PHE A 338 4.92 15.06 -9.74
N THR A 339 5.45 16.20 -10.19
CA THR A 339 5.69 17.37 -9.34
C THR A 339 4.36 17.91 -8.79
N LYS A 340 3.29 17.94 -9.58
CA LYS A 340 1.95 18.27 -9.08
C LYS A 340 1.48 17.27 -8.02
N LEU A 341 1.67 15.97 -8.22
CA LEU A 341 1.37 14.97 -7.19
C LEU A 341 2.16 15.22 -5.90
N LEU A 342 3.42 15.63 -5.99
CA LEU A 342 4.27 15.87 -4.81
C LEU A 342 3.95 17.17 -4.08
N PHE A 343 3.71 18.27 -4.80
CA PHE A 343 3.65 19.63 -4.22
C PHE A 343 2.29 20.31 -4.31
N GLN A 344 1.38 19.78 -5.12
CA GLN A 344 0.03 20.30 -5.35
C GLN A 344 -0.99 19.16 -5.28
N SER A 345 -0.83 18.27 -4.30
CA SER A 345 -1.78 17.19 -4.07
C SER A 345 -3.17 17.78 -3.81
N ASN A 346 -4.17 17.30 -4.55
CA ASN A 346 -5.56 17.72 -4.40
C ASN A 346 -6.40 16.60 -3.74
N GLN A 347 -7.72 16.82 -3.63
CA GLN A 347 -8.68 15.91 -3.00
C GLN A 347 -8.30 15.50 -1.56
N THR A 348 -7.85 16.43 -0.72
CA THR A 348 -7.41 16.12 0.66
C THR A 348 -8.53 15.60 1.57
N PHE A 349 -9.79 15.83 1.18
CA PHE A 349 -10.98 15.26 1.81
C PHE A 349 -12.00 14.89 0.73
N TRP A 350 -12.69 13.76 0.91
CA TRP A 350 -13.79 13.38 0.03
C TRP A 350 -15.12 13.71 0.71
N ASN A 351 -15.85 14.68 0.16
CA ASN A 351 -17.09 15.19 0.77
C ASN A 351 -18.32 14.30 0.53
N GLY A 352 -18.11 12.99 0.53
CA GLY A 352 -19.16 11.99 0.46
C GLY A 352 -19.76 11.76 -0.92
N THR A 353 -20.85 11.00 -0.90
CA THR A 353 -21.42 10.28 -2.03
C THR A 353 -22.17 11.17 -3.05
N HIS A 354 -22.53 12.39 -2.66
CA HIS A 354 -23.31 13.31 -3.50
C HIS A 354 -22.46 14.17 -4.43
N ALA A 355 -21.18 14.39 -4.12
CA ALA A 355 -20.37 15.41 -4.80
C ALA A 355 -19.90 15.00 -6.21
N ASN A 356 -19.79 13.70 -6.52
CA ASN A 356 -19.20 13.23 -7.79
C ASN A 356 -19.85 11.96 -8.39
N ALA A 357 -20.91 11.40 -7.79
CA ALA A 357 -21.59 10.23 -8.36
C ALA A 357 -22.49 10.56 -9.57
N GLY A 358 -22.73 11.85 -9.84
CA GLY A 358 -23.61 12.31 -10.91
C GLY A 358 -25.03 11.72 -10.81
N ALA A 359 -25.75 11.73 -11.93
CA ALA A 359 -27.14 11.27 -12.05
C ALA A 359 -27.33 9.74 -11.84
N ARG A 360 -26.25 8.95 -11.72
CA ARG A 360 -26.25 7.47 -11.63
C ARG A 360 -25.99 6.91 -10.24
N LEU A 361 -26.14 7.70 -9.18
CA LEU A 361 -26.06 7.18 -7.82
C LEU A 361 -27.08 6.04 -7.61
N HIS A 362 -26.63 4.89 -7.11
CA HIS A 362 -27.49 3.71 -6.92
C HIS A 362 -28.68 4.03 -5.98
N PRO A 363 -29.91 3.55 -6.26
CA PRO A 363 -31.10 3.86 -5.45
C PRO A 363 -30.96 3.49 -3.96
N LEU A 364 -30.28 2.39 -3.62
CA LEU A 364 -30.03 2.00 -2.22
C LEU A 364 -29.21 3.06 -1.47
N VAL A 365 -28.26 3.68 -2.15
CA VAL A 365 -27.40 4.70 -1.53
C VAL A 365 -28.19 6.00 -1.32
N ARG A 366 -29.07 6.36 -2.25
CA ARG A 366 -29.98 7.52 -2.09
C ARG A 366 -30.90 7.39 -0.88
N LYS A 367 -31.29 6.17 -0.52
CA LYS A 367 -32.17 5.88 0.62
C LYS A 367 -31.47 5.96 1.98
N GLN A 368 -30.13 5.99 2.00
CA GLN A 368 -29.34 6.08 3.23
C GLN A 368 -28.46 7.34 3.19
N PRO A 369 -29.02 8.52 3.50
CA PRO A 369 -28.29 9.77 3.43
C PRO A 369 -27.15 9.82 4.44
N LEU A 370 -26.13 10.62 4.13
CA LEU A 370 -25.02 10.88 5.04
C LEU A 370 -25.50 11.70 6.25
N ASN A 371 -24.87 11.49 7.40
CA ASN A 371 -25.05 12.39 8.54
C ASN A 371 -24.26 13.68 8.31
N ASP A 372 -24.94 14.74 7.88
CA ASP A 372 -24.30 16.01 7.52
C ASP A 372 -23.56 16.66 8.69
N THR A 373 -24.08 16.59 9.92
CA THR A 373 -23.40 17.15 11.09
C THR A 373 -22.05 16.48 11.33
N LEU A 374 -22.01 15.13 11.31
CA LEU A 374 -20.77 14.38 11.48
C LEU A 374 -19.82 14.57 10.29
N ARG A 375 -20.36 14.60 9.06
CA ARG A 375 -19.60 14.87 7.83
C ARG A 375 -18.93 16.25 7.89
N PHE A 376 -19.66 17.30 8.24
CA PHE A 376 -19.12 18.65 8.35
C PHE A 376 -18.12 18.77 9.50
N ALA A 377 -18.36 18.11 10.64
CA ALA A 377 -17.39 18.07 11.73
C ALA A 377 -16.06 17.44 11.29
N LEU A 378 -16.11 16.30 10.59
CA LEU A 378 -14.93 15.66 10.02
C LEU A 378 -14.27 16.53 8.94
N GLN A 379 -15.05 17.12 8.05
CA GLN A 379 -14.56 18.01 7.01
C GLN A 379 -13.79 19.18 7.63
N ASN A 380 -14.37 19.87 8.62
CA ASN A 380 -13.75 20.99 9.32
C ASN A 380 -12.47 20.58 10.06
N TYR A 381 -12.46 19.40 10.68
CA TYR A 381 -11.26 18.83 11.29
C TYR A 381 -10.15 18.67 10.24
N VAL A 382 -10.43 17.98 9.12
CA VAL A 382 -9.44 17.70 8.08
C VAL A 382 -8.98 18.98 7.36
N THR A 383 -9.90 19.89 7.01
CA THR A 383 -9.57 21.13 6.29
C THR A 383 -8.84 22.12 7.18
N GLY A 384 -9.14 22.17 8.48
CA GLY A 384 -8.34 22.91 9.46
C GLY A 384 -6.88 22.48 9.43
N PHE A 385 -6.61 21.17 9.44
CA PHE A 385 -5.25 20.66 9.31
C PHE A 385 -4.64 20.80 7.91
N THR A 386 -5.46 20.84 6.86
CA THR A 386 -4.98 21.16 5.50
C THR A 386 -4.45 22.61 5.46
N ARG A 387 -5.06 23.53 6.21
CA ARG A 387 -4.61 24.92 6.35
C ARG A 387 -3.38 25.03 7.28
N ASP A 388 -3.42 24.39 8.44
CA ASP A 388 -2.45 24.61 9.52
C ASP A 388 -1.20 23.72 9.38
N LEU A 389 -1.34 22.52 8.82
CA LEU A 389 -0.26 21.56 8.55
C LEU A 389 -0.34 21.01 7.10
N PRO A 390 -0.27 21.88 6.07
CA PRO A 390 -0.50 21.50 4.68
C PRO A 390 0.44 20.38 4.21
N MET A 391 1.67 20.31 4.74
CA MET A 391 2.64 19.28 4.35
C MET A 391 2.16 17.85 4.59
N LEU A 392 1.27 17.61 5.58
CA LEU A 392 0.72 16.27 5.83
C LEU A 392 -0.12 15.76 4.67
N PHE A 393 -0.64 16.67 3.85
CA PHE A 393 -1.47 16.37 2.69
C PHE A 393 -0.71 16.50 1.36
N GLN A 394 0.63 16.54 1.39
CA GLN A 394 1.47 16.70 0.20
C GLN A 394 2.42 15.52 0.03
N GLY A 395 2.56 15.04 -1.22
CA GLY A 395 3.42 13.90 -1.52
C GLY A 395 4.90 14.10 -1.21
N TRP A 396 5.43 15.33 -1.34
CA TRP A 396 6.85 15.63 -1.08
C TRP A 396 7.25 15.31 0.37
N PHE A 397 6.35 15.56 1.33
CA PHE A 397 6.60 15.34 2.74
C PHE A 397 6.80 13.85 3.02
N TRP A 398 5.88 13.03 2.50
CA TRP A 398 5.95 11.58 2.66
C TRP A 398 7.08 10.95 1.85
N LEU A 399 7.48 11.54 0.72
CA LEU A 399 8.70 11.18 0.00
C LEU A 399 9.94 11.45 0.85
N ALA A 400 10.04 12.63 1.47
CA ALA A 400 11.15 12.98 2.35
C ALA A 400 11.23 12.07 3.59
N VAL A 401 10.09 11.80 4.24
CA VAL A 401 10.00 10.82 5.34
C VAL A 401 10.52 9.46 4.85
N SER A 402 10.03 8.95 3.72
CA SER A 402 10.44 7.66 3.15
C SER A 402 11.94 7.58 2.90
N LEU A 403 12.53 8.64 2.33
CA LEU A 403 13.98 8.74 2.12
C LEU A 403 14.76 8.68 3.43
N VAL A 404 14.34 9.41 4.46
CA VAL A 404 14.97 9.36 5.79
C VAL A 404 14.87 7.96 6.37
N LEU A 405 13.70 7.32 6.30
CA LEU A 405 13.47 5.97 6.81
C LEU A 405 14.41 4.92 6.18
N VAL A 406 14.68 5.04 4.88
CA VAL A 406 15.56 4.12 4.11
C VAL A 406 17.05 4.45 4.28
N LEU A 407 17.43 5.72 4.07
CA LEU A 407 18.83 6.14 3.95
C LEU A 407 19.55 6.18 5.30
N ARG A 408 18.82 6.33 6.40
CA ARG A 408 19.45 6.31 7.73
C ARG A 408 20.04 4.92 8.02
N ARG A 409 21.36 4.87 8.16
CA ARG A 409 22.14 3.62 8.35
C ARG A 409 21.68 2.77 9.53
N ARG A 410 21.27 3.39 10.65
CA ARG A 410 20.80 2.69 11.87
C ARG A 410 19.66 3.44 12.55
N TRP A 411 18.64 2.68 12.95
CA TRP A 411 17.57 3.13 13.85
C TRP A 411 17.78 2.56 15.25
N ALA A 412 17.37 3.30 16.28
CA ALA A 412 17.42 2.82 17.65
C ALA A 412 16.38 1.71 17.85
N GLY A 413 16.71 0.71 18.66
CA GLY A 413 15.78 -0.32 19.09
C GLY A 413 15.53 -1.47 18.09
N PRO A 414 14.53 -2.32 18.36
CA PRO A 414 14.38 -3.63 17.72
C PRO A 414 13.73 -3.61 16.33
N TYR A 415 13.26 -2.44 15.89
CA TYR A 415 12.46 -2.26 14.66
C TYR A 415 13.26 -1.68 13.48
N SER A 416 14.59 -1.65 13.56
CA SER A 416 15.42 -0.98 12.53
C SER A 416 15.31 -1.59 11.14
N ARG A 417 14.95 -2.88 11.02
CA ARG A 417 14.70 -3.52 9.72
C ARG A 417 13.32 -3.11 9.20
N GLU A 418 12.33 -3.11 10.07
CA GLU A 418 10.93 -2.78 9.77
C GLU A 418 10.78 -1.37 9.26
N ILE A 419 11.39 -0.43 9.98
CA ILE A 419 11.36 1.00 9.63
C ILE A 419 11.93 1.22 8.22
N ARG A 420 13.05 0.56 7.88
CA ARG A 420 13.65 0.66 6.54
C ARG A 420 12.78 0.03 5.46
N LEU A 421 12.16 -1.12 5.72
CA LEU A 421 11.29 -1.79 4.76
C LEU A 421 9.97 -1.03 4.55
N LEU A 422 9.41 -0.40 5.58
CA LEU A 422 8.27 0.52 5.43
C LEU A 422 8.65 1.77 4.63
N GLY A 423 9.82 2.35 4.90
CA GLY A 423 10.38 3.43 4.10
C GLY A 423 10.57 3.03 2.63
N ALA A 424 11.11 1.84 2.38
CA ALA A 424 11.32 1.33 1.03
C ALA A 424 9.98 1.05 0.31
N SER A 425 9.00 0.49 1.02
CA SER A 425 7.64 0.27 0.48
C SER A 425 7.00 1.59 0.06
N SER A 426 7.11 2.61 0.91
CA SER A 426 6.59 3.96 0.66
C SER A 426 7.30 4.64 -0.50
N LEU A 427 8.64 4.57 -0.53
CA LEU A 427 9.47 5.16 -1.57
C LEU A 427 9.16 4.55 -2.94
N LEU A 428 9.15 3.21 -3.04
CA LEU A 428 8.84 2.52 -4.29
C LEU A 428 7.42 2.82 -4.76
N TYR A 429 6.46 2.94 -3.85
CA TYR A 429 5.08 3.28 -4.20
C TYR A 429 4.97 4.69 -4.78
N ILE A 430 5.60 5.69 -4.16
CA ILE A 430 5.61 7.06 -4.69
C ILE A 430 6.31 7.10 -6.05
N LEU A 431 7.51 6.50 -6.17
CA LEU A 431 8.29 6.52 -7.41
C LEU A 431 7.58 5.79 -8.57
N ALA A 432 6.75 4.79 -8.28
CA ALA A 432 5.95 4.11 -9.31
C ALA A 432 4.95 5.04 -10.01
N TYR A 433 4.54 6.14 -9.36
CA TYR A 433 3.66 7.13 -9.96
C TYR A 433 4.37 8.11 -10.90
N LEU A 434 5.70 8.16 -10.94
CA LEU A 434 6.41 9.03 -11.89
C LEU A 434 6.01 8.71 -13.35
N PRO A 435 6.01 7.44 -13.81
CA PRO A 435 5.54 7.10 -15.16
C PRO A 435 4.04 6.79 -15.26
N THR A 436 3.30 6.69 -14.13
CA THR A 436 1.93 6.15 -14.14
C THR A 436 0.87 7.01 -13.45
N ALA A 437 1.22 8.18 -12.90
CA ALA A 437 0.25 9.07 -12.27
C ALA A 437 -0.79 9.54 -13.31
N PRO A 438 -2.08 9.24 -13.12
CA PRO A 438 -3.12 9.80 -13.96
C PRO A 438 -3.48 11.23 -13.52
N GLU A 439 -3.35 11.55 -12.23
CA GLU A 439 -3.68 12.83 -11.61
C GLU A 439 -2.84 13.05 -10.34
N SER A 440 -2.99 14.22 -9.69
CA SER A 440 -2.29 14.60 -8.47
C SER A 440 -3.08 14.34 -7.16
N ASN A 441 -4.01 13.39 -7.14
CA ASN A 441 -4.85 13.13 -5.96
C ASN A 441 -4.05 12.60 -4.75
N TYR A 442 -4.32 13.14 -3.56
CA TYR A 442 -3.67 12.74 -2.30
C TYR A 442 -3.83 11.24 -1.99
N ARG A 443 -4.89 10.58 -2.49
CA ARG A 443 -5.08 9.13 -2.37
C ARG A 443 -3.88 8.31 -2.88
N TYR A 444 -3.12 8.81 -3.85
CA TYR A 444 -1.94 8.14 -4.40
C TYR A 444 -0.72 8.17 -3.48
N VAL A 445 -0.74 8.95 -2.40
CA VAL A 445 0.29 8.98 -1.36
C VAL A 445 -0.24 8.51 0.01
N TYR A 446 -1.43 7.93 0.05
CA TYR A 446 -2.10 7.51 1.28
C TYR A 446 -1.36 6.41 2.05
N TRP A 447 -0.87 5.37 1.36
CA TRP A 447 -0.04 4.34 2.00
C TRP A 447 1.29 4.90 2.57
N PRO A 448 2.07 5.70 1.82
CA PRO A 448 3.24 6.41 2.36
C PRO A 448 2.92 7.24 3.61
N ALA A 449 1.78 7.91 3.63
CA ALA A 449 1.34 8.69 4.78
C ALA A 449 1.05 7.82 6.01
N LEU A 450 0.29 6.74 5.83
CA LEU A 450 -0.04 5.80 6.89
C LEU A 450 1.22 5.11 7.45
N SER A 451 2.00 4.50 6.57
CA SER A 451 3.19 3.74 6.95
C SER A 451 4.30 4.62 7.51
N GLY A 452 4.48 5.84 6.98
CA GLY A 452 5.39 6.84 7.53
C GLY A 452 5.00 7.26 8.95
N THR A 453 3.71 7.53 9.18
CA THR A 453 3.19 7.89 10.51
C THR A 453 3.40 6.75 11.52
N VAL A 454 3.08 5.51 11.14
CA VAL A 454 3.35 4.32 11.97
C VAL A 454 4.84 4.16 12.22
N ALA A 455 5.69 4.31 11.20
CA ALA A 455 7.14 4.18 11.35
C ALA A 455 7.71 5.20 12.34
N LEU A 456 7.21 6.44 12.38
CA LEU A 456 7.60 7.44 13.38
C LEU A 456 7.28 6.98 14.81
N THR A 457 6.14 6.32 15.04
CA THR A 457 5.83 5.74 16.36
C THR A 457 6.78 4.59 16.73
N LEU A 458 7.19 3.76 15.76
CA LEU A 458 8.18 2.69 15.97
C LEU A 458 9.59 3.25 16.25
N VAL A 459 9.96 4.35 15.59
CA VAL A 459 11.20 5.10 15.86
C VAL A 459 11.21 5.62 17.29
N ALA A 460 10.14 6.31 17.71
CA ALA A 460 9.99 6.82 19.08
C ALA A 460 10.05 5.68 20.12
N THR A 461 9.39 4.56 19.81
CA THR A 461 9.45 3.34 20.63
C THR A 461 10.89 2.85 20.79
N GLY A 462 11.65 2.77 19.70
CA GLY A 462 13.05 2.37 19.73
C GLY A 462 13.94 3.25 20.60
N PHE A 463 13.72 4.57 20.59
CA PHE A 463 14.43 5.51 21.46
C PHE A 463 14.07 5.31 22.94
N VAL A 464 12.79 5.17 23.27
CA VAL A 464 12.34 4.96 24.66
C VAL A 464 12.86 3.63 25.21
N THR A 465 12.78 2.54 24.43
CA THR A 465 13.32 1.25 24.86
C THR A 465 14.81 1.30 25.14
N ARG A 466 15.56 2.03 24.31
CA ARG A 466 17.01 2.18 24.48
C ARG A 466 17.35 3.00 25.73
N ARG A 467 16.61 4.08 26.00
CA ARG A 467 16.81 4.91 27.20
C ARG A 467 16.52 4.12 28.47
N ARG A 468 15.44 3.33 28.50
CA ARG A 468 15.12 2.46 29.64
C ARG A 468 16.21 1.42 29.87
N ALA A 469 16.61 0.69 28.83
CA ALA A 469 17.69 -0.29 28.95
C ALA A 469 19.00 0.34 29.49
N ALA A 470 19.35 1.55 29.06
CA ALA A 470 20.51 2.26 29.59
C ALA A 470 20.35 2.65 31.08
N ALA A 471 19.17 3.10 31.49
CA ALA A 471 18.87 3.42 32.88
C ALA A 471 18.90 2.17 33.77
N ASP A 472 18.34 1.05 33.31
CA ASP A 472 18.35 -0.23 34.02
C ASP A 472 19.79 -0.75 34.19
N HIS A 473 20.64 -0.62 33.17
CA HIS A 473 22.07 -0.96 33.26
C HIS A 473 22.82 -0.10 34.29
N LEU A 474 22.54 1.21 34.34
CA LEU A 474 23.12 2.12 35.33
C LEU A 474 22.65 1.80 36.76
N ALA A 475 21.35 1.52 36.93
CA ALA A 475 20.76 1.16 38.22
C ALA A 475 21.26 -0.20 38.74
N ALA A 476 21.61 -1.13 37.85
CA ALA A 476 22.16 -2.43 38.21
C ALA A 476 23.66 -2.39 38.61
N GLY A 477 24.32 -1.23 38.61
CA GLY A 477 25.74 -1.11 38.98
C GLY A 477 26.70 -1.85 38.06
N LEU A 478 26.26 -2.26 36.86
CA LEU A 478 27.10 -2.96 35.91
C LEU A 478 28.06 -1.96 35.24
N PRO A 479 29.38 -2.19 35.21
CA PRO A 479 30.31 -1.28 34.56
C PRO A 479 29.92 -1.11 33.09
N ALA A 480 29.87 0.16 32.65
CA ALA A 480 29.56 0.50 31.27
C ALA A 480 30.52 -0.28 30.36
N ALA A 481 29.98 -1.17 29.54
CA ALA A 481 30.77 -1.95 28.60
C ALA A 481 31.67 -0.99 27.81
N HIS A 482 32.97 -1.05 28.07
CA HIS A 482 33.98 -0.37 27.28
C HIS A 482 33.71 -0.74 25.82
N ARG A 483 33.35 0.26 25.00
CA ARG A 483 33.56 0.12 23.57
C ARG A 483 35.07 -0.04 23.40
N PRO A 484 35.57 -1.15 22.84
CA PRO A 484 36.98 -1.16 22.46
C PRO A 484 37.14 -0.10 21.37
N ALA A 485 37.88 0.96 21.71
CA ALA A 485 38.50 1.81 20.72
C ALA A 485 39.52 0.94 19.98
N GLY A 486 39.35 0.82 18.66
CA GLY A 486 40.33 0.16 17.80
C GLY A 486 40.16 -1.34 17.65
N VAL A 487 39.23 -1.77 16.80
CA VAL A 487 39.44 -2.96 15.96
C VAL A 487 39.25 -2.50 14.52
N ARG A 488 40.38 -2.38 13.80
CA ARG A 488 40.40 -2.23 12.35
C ARG A 488 39.76 -3.47 11.73
N ASP A 489 38.86 -3.23 10.78
CA ASP A 489 38.10 -4.23 10.05
C ASP A 489 39.01 -4.83 8.95
N ASP A 490 39.93 -5.73 9.31
CA ASP A 490 40.72 -6.49 8.33
C ASP A 490 39.90 -7.69 7.84
N ARG A 491 38.97 -7.42 6.93
CA ARG A 491 38.45 -8.43 5.98
C ARG A 491 38.19 -7.80 4.62
N LEU A 492 39.27 -7.63 3.86
CA LEU A 492 39.27 -7.58 2.39
C LEU A 492 40.71 -7.83 1.93
N VAL A 493 41.10 -9.10 1.81
CA VAL A 493 42.24 -9.50 0.98
C VAL A 493 41.74 -10.51 -0.04
N VAL A 494 41.62 -10.01 -1.26
CA VAL A 494 41.50 -10.77 -2.49
C VAL A 494 42.87 -11.42 -2.75
N PRO A 495 42.99 -12.74 -2.96
CA PRO A 495 44.25 -13.31 -3.40
C PRO A 495 44.43 -13.06 -4.92
N PRO A 496 45.61 -12.59 -5.36
CA PRO A 496 45.88 -12.38 -6.78
C PRO A 496 46.19 -13.70 -7.49
N ALA A 497 45.81 -13.77 -8.76
CA ALA A 497 46.21 -14.81 -9.69
C ALA A 497 47.70 -14.68 -10.05
N GLY A 498 48.42 -15.80 -10.12
CA GLY A 498 49.80 -15.83 -10.59
C GLY A 498 50.42 -17.23 -10.68
N ARG A 499 50.47 -17.75 -11.91
CA ARG A 499 51.42 -18.68 -12.58
C ARG A 499 52.25 -19.72 -11.79
N ALA A 500 52.24 -20.95 -12.33
CA ALA A 500 53.21 -22.03 -12.10
C ALA A 500 54.64 -21.64 -12.54
N PRO A 501 55.69 -22.34 -12.06
CA PRO A 501 56.24 -23.44 -12.86
C PRO A 501 56.84 -24.66 -12.10
N ASP A 502 56.99 -25.75 -12.86
CA ASP A 502 58.04 -26.79 -12.91
C ASP A 502 58.26 -27.84 -11.80
N ALA A 503 57.67 -29.00 -12.10
CA ALA A 503 58.20 -30.37 -12.14
C ALA A 503 59.66 -30.68 -11.73
N ALA A 504 59.81 -31.77 -10.95
CA ALA A 504 60.82 -32.83 -11.14
C ALA A 504 60.48 -34.08 -10.25
N PRO A 505 60.99 -35.30 -10.55
CA PRO A 505 60.11 -36.46 -10.73
C PRO A 505 60.49 -37.75 -9.96
N ALA A 506 59.66 -38.79 -10.22
CA ALA A 506 59.99 -40.23 -10.30
C ALA A 506 59.56 -41.17 -9.15
N GLY A 507 58.75 -42.16 -9.51
CA GLY A 507 58.55 -43.43 -8.79
C GLY A 507 57.26 -44.17 -9.22
N PRO A 508 57.26 -45.48 -9.56
CA PRO A 508 56.44 -46.01 -10.67
C PRO A 508 55.29 -46.98 -10.28
N ARG A 509 54.37 -47.17 -11.26
CA ARG A 509 53.53 -48.37 -11.62
C ARG A 509 52.60 -48.93 -10.51
N GLU A 510 51.42 -49.49 -10.76
CA GLU A 510 50.81 -50.19 -11.89
C GLU A 510 49.28 -50.33 -11.65
N ASP A 511 48.55 -50.61 -12.73
CA ASP A 511 47.30 -51.39 -12.84
C ASP A 511 45.87 -50.81 -12.83
N ALA A 512 45.17 -51.29 -13.89
CA ALA A 512 43.73 -51.42 -14.18
C ALA A 512 42.95 -50.13 -14.51
N GLY A 513 42.29 -49.95 -15.65
CA GLY A 513 41.88 -50.88 -16.70
C GLY A 513 40.44 -50.54 -17.14
N ALA A 514 40.23 -50.52 -18.46
CA ALA A 514 38.96 -50.62 -19.20
C ALA A 514 38.13 -49.36 -19.54
N ALA A 515 38.18 -49.05 -20.85
CA ALA A 515 37.06 -48.84 -21.81
C ALA A 515 36.02 -47.74 -21.53
N GLY A 516 35.57 -46.93 -22.49
CA GLY A 516 35.75 -46.92 -23.94
C GLY A 516 34.74 -45.95 -24.56
N ALA A 517 35.20 -45.21 -25.57
CA ALA A 517 34.50 -44.62 -26.72
C ALA A 517 33.09 -43.96 -26.57
N ALA A 518 33.12 -42.64 -26.81
CA ALA A 518 32.37 -41.92 -27.85
C ALA A 518 30.84 -42.06 -27.93
N LEU A 519 30.14 -40.98 -27.53
CA LEU A 519 29.44 -40.06 -28.44
C LEU A 519 29.21 -38.72 -27.75
#